data_AF-A0A6V8CA65-F1
#
_entry.id   AF-A0A6V8CA65-F1
#
_cell.length_a   1.000
_cell.length_b   1.000
_cell.length_c   1.000
_cell.angle_alpha   90.00
_cell.angle_beta   90.00
_cell.angle_gamma   90.00
#
_symmetry.space_group_name_H-M   'P 1'
#
loop_
_entity.id
_entity.type
_entity.pdbx_description
1 polymer ?
#
loop_
_entity_poly.entity_id
_entity_poly.type
_entity_poly.pdbx_seq_one_letter_code
_entity_poly.pdbx_strand_id
1 'polypeptide(L)'
;MHVRWGAMRRRVVVDAVDHVVLDGHHRLAVAHRLGLRCVPVLLVDPTAVALSRRGTEEPLLHSEVVEHVRRRGVMPPRSTKYDLSSMDVTCSVSLDRLRHPPAGSP
;
A
#
# COMPACT_ATOMS: atom_id res chain seq x y z
N MET A 1 0.15 22.55 -18.74
CA MET A 1 -1.10 22.46 -17.96
C MET A 1 -0.98 21.26 -17.02
N HIS A 2 -0.89 21.46 -15.71
CA HIS A 2 -0.89 20.34 -14.76
C HIS A 2 -2.33 19.97 -14.41
N VAL A 3 -2.74 18.73 -14.68
CA VAL A 3 -4.05 18.23 -14.27
C VAL A 3 -4.06 18.09 -12.74
N ARG A 4 -4.96 18.80 -12.06
CA ARG A 4 -5.23 18.60 -10.64
C ARG A 4 -6.42 17.65 -10.50
N TRP A 5 -6.13 16.40 -10.12
CA TRP A 5 -7.16 15.36 -10.01
C TRP A 5 -8.14 15.56 -8.85
N GLY A 6 -7.73 16.26 -7.78
CA GLY A 6 -8.55 16.43 -6.58
C GLY A 6 -8.87 15.14 -5.81
N ALA A 7 -8.31 14.00 -6.23
CA ALA A 7 -8.62 12.67 -5.71
C ALA A 7 -7.39 11.76 -5.70
N MET A 8 -7.36 10.81 -4.76
CA MET A 8 -6.46 9.66 -4.81
C MET A 8 -7.03 8.64 -5.79
N ARG A 9 -6.32 8.43 -6.91
CA ARG A 9 -6.77 7.57 -8.02
C ARG A 9 -6.26 6.12 -7.96
N ARG A 10 -5.48 5.80 -6.93
CA ARG A 10 -4.88 4.47 -6.71
C ARG A 10 -4.82 4.21 -5.20
N ARG A 11 -5.30 3.05 -4.76
CA ARG A 11 -5.35 2.59 -3.36
C ARG A 11 -4.02 2.03 -2.82
N VAL A 12 -3.69 2.26 -1.56
CA VAL A 12 -2.55 1.57 -0.92
C VAL A 12 -2.88 0.08 -0.82
N VAL A 13 -1.94 -0.80 -1.13
CA VAL A 13 -2.16 -2.25 -0.99
C VAL A 13 -1.51 -2.69 0.30
N VAL A 14 -2.29 -3.35 1.15
CA VAL A 14 -1.90 -3.71 2.52
C VAL A 14 -2.24 -5.18 2.73
N ASP A 15 -1.33 -5.90 3.36
CA ASP A 15 -1.60 -7.27 3.80
C ASP A 15 -2.71 -7.28 4.87
N ALA A 16 -3.69 -8.18 4.71
CA ALA A 16 -4.86 -8.27 5.57
C ALA A 16 -4.58 -8.81 6.98
N VAL A 17 -3.41 -9.41 7.22
CA VAL A 17 -3.03 -10.07 8.48
C VAL A 17 -2.17 -9.14 9.34
N ASP A 18 -0.96 -8.81 8.88
CA ASP A 18 0.02 -8.01 9.62
C ASP A 18 -0.10 -6.51 9.34
N HIS A 19 -0.98 -6.11 8.43
CA HIS A 19 -1.20 -4.71 8.03
C HIS A 19 0.07 -4.04 7.48
N VAL A 20 0.95 -4.82 6.86
CA VAL A 20 2.15 -4.32 6.19
C VAL A 20 1.77 -3.74 4.83
N VAL A 21 2.32 -2.56 4.50
CA VAL A 21 2.15 -1.96 3.17
C VAL A 21 2.93 -2.77 2.14
N LEU A 22 2.22 -3.35 1.17
CA LEU A 22 2.81 -4.16 0.09
C LEU A 22 3.15 -3.30 -1.13
N ASP A 23 2.26 -2.36 -1.46
CA ASP A 23 2.47 -1.37 -2.53
C ASP A 23 1.84 -0.02 -2.17
N GLY A 24 2.43 1.06 -2.67
CA GLY A 24 1.94 2.41 -2.45
C GLY A 24 2.58 3.17 -1.31
N HIS A 25 3.78 2.78 -0.88
CA HIS A 25 4.59 3.52 0.12
C HIS A 25 4.68 5.02 -0.15
N HIS A 26 4.96 5.43 -1.40
CA HIS A 26 4.97 6.85 -1.75
C HIS A 26 3.60 7.51 -1.64
N ARG A 27 2.52 6.79 -1.95
CA ARG A 27 1.16 7.32 -1.88
C ARG A 27 0.75 7.54 -0.42
N LEU A 28 1.13 6.62 0.46
CA LEU A 28 0.97 6.78 1.90
C LEU A 28 1.80 7.97 2.43
N ALA A 29 3.08 8.07 2.04
CA ALA A 29 3.94 9.19 2.44
C ALA A 29 3.41 10.55 1.97
N VAL A 30 2.88 10.63 0.74
CA VAL A 30 2.22 11.83 0.21
C VAL A 30 0.94 12.13 0.99
N ALA A 31 0.11 11.13 1.30
CA ALA A 31 -1.09 11.32 2.12
C ALA A 31 -0.77 11.94 3.49
N HIS A 32 0.29 11.46 4.15
CA HIS A 32 0.78 12.04 5.40
C HIS A 32 1.22 13.50 5.22
N ARG A 33 2.01 13.81 4.18
CA ARG A 33 2.45 15.19 3.89
C ARG A 33 1.30 16.14 3.55
N LEU A 34 0.21 15.62 3.00
CA LEU A 34 -1.02 16.38 2.71
C LEU A 34 -1.96 16.52 3.92
N GLY A 35 -1.62 15.92 5.07
CA GLY A 35 -2.45 15.95 6.28
C GLY A 35 -3.75 15.15 6.15
N LEU A 36 -3.79 14.13 5.29
CA LEU A 36 -4.95 13.25 5.17
C LEU A 36 -5.09 12.39 6.43
N ARG A 37 -6.32 12.14 6.86
CA ARG A 37 -6.66 11.33 8.05
C ARG A 37 -6.83 9.86 7.72
N CYS A 38 -7.06 9.51 6.46
CA CYS A 38 -7.14 8.14 5.99
C CYS A 38 -6.70 8.02 4.51
N VAL A 39 -6.52 6.79 4.05
CA VAL A 39 -6.25 6.46 2.64
C VAL A 39 -7.14 5.30 2.21
N PRO A 40 -7.54 5.23 0.92
CA PRO A 40 -8.17 4.03 0.38
C PRO A 40 -7.16 2.88 0.38
N VAL A 41 -7.56 1.75 0.96
CA VAL A 41 -6.74 0.54 1.07
C VAL A 41 -7.42 -0.61 0.32
N LEU A 42 -6.61 -1.43 -0.35
CA LEU A 42 -6.99 -2.79 -0.73
C LEU A 42 -6.28 -3.75 0.21
N LEU A 43 -7.07 -4.45 1.03
CA LEU A 43 -6.59 -5.55 1.84
C LEU A 43 -6.45 -6.79 0.96
N VAL A 44 -5.30 -7.46 1.07
CA VAL A 44 -5.02 -8.67 0.29
C VAL A 44 -4.55 -9.77 1.20
N ASP A 45 -4.94 -11.00 0.89
CA ASP A 45 -4.33 -12.18 1.48
C ASP A 45 -2.91 -12.32 0.91
N PRO A 46 -1.85 -12.18 1.74
CA PRO A 46 -0.48 -12.25 1.26
C PRO A 46 -0.10 -13.64 0.73
N THR A 47 -0.84 -14.70 1.10
CA THR A 47 -0.61 -16.06 0.60
C THR A 47 -1.11 -16.27 -0.82
N ALA A 48 -2.02 -15.41 -1.30
CA ALA A 48 -2.60 -15.46 -2.63
C ALA A 48 -1.83 -14.64 -3.68
N VAL A 49 -0.73 -13.98 -3.28
CA VAL A 49 0.08 -13.12 -4.16
C VAL A 49 1.52 -13.60 -4.22
N ALA A 50 2.06 -13.73 -5.44
CA ALA A 50 3.45 -14.09 -5.62
C ALA A 50 4.38 -12.94 -5.19
N LEU A 51 5.48 -13.26 -4.53
CA LEU A 51 6.47 -12.29 -4.05
C LEU A 51 7.88 -12.69 -4.51
N SER A 52 8.60 -11.72 -5.08
CA SER A 52 9.98 -11.86 -5.50
C SER A 52 10.84 -10.71 -4.99
N ARG A 53 12.16 -10.93 -4.95
CA ARG A 53 13.12 -9.83 -4.76
C ARG A 53 13.07 -8.94 -6.00
N ARG A 54 12.90 -7.65 -5.79
CA ARG A 54 12.77 -6.71 -6.89
C ARG A 54 14.10 -6.59 -7.64
N GLY A 55 14.04 -6.78 -8.95
CA GLY A 55 15.21 -6.79 -9.83
C GLY A 55 15.76 -8.18 -10.10
N THR A 56 15.20 -9.22 -9.48
CA THR A 56 15.49 -10.63 -9.77
C THR A 56 14.18 -11.41 -9.91
N GLU A 57 14.29 -12.71 -10.21
CA GLU A 57 13.17 -13.67 -10.18
C GLU A 57 13.22 -14.55 -8.92
N GLU A 58 14.11 -14.25 -7.97
CA GLU A 58 14.24 -15.03 -6.75
C GLU A 58 13.00 -14.88 -5.88
N PRO A 59 12.36 -15.98 -5.47
CA PRO A 59 11.23 -15.93 -4.57
C PRO A 59 11.67 -15.37 -3.22
N LEU A 60 10.77 -14.62 -2.58
CA LEU A 60 10.92 -14.13 -1.22
C LEU A 60 9.64 -14.48 -0.46
N LEU A 61 9.76 -14.97 0.77
CA LEU A 61 8.59 -15.31 1.56
C LEU A 61 8.01 -14.04 2.20
N HIS A 62 6.68 -13.96 2.24
CA HIS A 62 6.01 -12.85 2.90
C HIS A 62 6.37 -12.78 4.40
N SER A 63 6.53 -13.94 5.05
CA SER A 63 6.96 -14.01 6.45
C SER A 63 8.32 -13.36 6.71
N GLU A 64 9.27 -13.45 5.78
CA GLU A 64 10.57 -12.77 5.90
C GLU A 64 10.40 -11.24 5.85
N VAL A 65 9.49 -10.75 5.03
CA VAL A 65 9.15 -9.32 4.96
C VAL A 65 8.54 -8.86 6.28
N VAL A 66 7.56 -9.60 6.81
CA VAL A 66 6.89 -9.29 8.08
C VAL A 66 7.89 -9.28 9.23
N GLU A 67 8.74 -10.31 9.33
CA GLU A 67 9.77 -10.41 10.36
C GLU A 67 10.76 -9.24 10.29
N HIS A 68 11.19 -8.87 9.08
CA HIS A 68 12.07 -7.71 8.88
C HIS A 68 11.38 -6.40 9.28
N VAL A 69 10.15 -6.17 8.84
CA VAL A 69 9.36 -4.97 9.18
C VAL A 69 9.14 -4.87 10.69
N ARG A 70 8.81 -5.98 11.35
CA ARG A 70 8.66 -6.01 12.82
C ARG A 70 9.96 -5.67 13.55
N ARG A 71 11.12 -6.05 13.00
CA ARG A 71 12.44 -5.78 13.62
C ARG A 71 13.04 -4.43 13.27
N ARG A 72 12.83 -3.94 12.05
CA ARG A 72 13.55 -2.80 11.45
C ARG A 72 12.63 -1.67 10.99
N GLY A 73 11.33 -1.86 11.05
CA GLY A 73 10.29 -0.88 10.68
C GLY A 73 9.92 -0.89 9.20
N VAL A 74 10.89 -0.98 8.27
CA VAL A 74 10.60 -0.97 6.83
C VAL A 74 11.64 -1.79 6.07
N MET A 75 11.22 -2.45 4.99
CA MET A 75 12.15 -3.09 4.05
C MET A 75 13.02 -2.05 3.35
N PRO A 76 14.24 -2.41 2.89
CA PRO A 76 15.05 -1.54 2.05
C PRO A 76 14.26 -1.07 0.82
N PRO A 77 14.39 0.20 0.40
CA PRO A 77 13.64 0.73 -0.73
C PRO A 77 13.80 -0.14 -1.99
N ARG A 78 12.68 -0.45 -2.63
CA ARG A 78 12.65 -1.22 -3.89
C ARG A 78 13.30 -2.61 -3.78
N SER A 79 13.18 -3.28 -2.63
CA SER A 79 13.67 -4.65 -2.42
C SER A 79 12.65 -5.75 -2.70
N THR A 80 11.36 -5.44 -2.67
CA THR A 80 10.26 -6.41 -2.83
C THR A 80 9.41 -6.12 -4.08
N LYS A 81 8.86 -7.17 -4.69
CA LYS A 81 7.91 -7.09 -5.81
C LYS A 81 6.81 -8.12 -5.60
N TYR A 82 5.63 -7.64 -5.19
CA TYR A 82 4.40 -8.43 -5.20
C TYR A 82 3.79 -8.41 -6.60
N ASP A 83 3.31 -9.56 -7.08
CA ASP A 83 2.47 -9.64 -8.27
C ASP A 83 1.02 -9.32 -7.89
N LEU A 84 0.58 -8.13 -8.30
CA LEU A 84 -0.75 -7.58 -8.02
C LEU A 84 -1.56 -7.42 -9.32
N SER A 85 -1.14 -8.04 -10.41
CA SER A 85 -1.71 -7.85 -11.75
C SER A 85 -3.17 -8.27 -11.86
N SER A 86 -3.58 -9.29 -11.11
CA SER A 86 -4.96 -9.78 -11.03
C SER A 86 -5.89 -8.91 -10.19
N MET A 87 -5.34 -7.93 -9.46
CA MET A 87 -6.08 -7.11 -8.50
C MET A 87 -6.30 -5.71 -9.08
N ASP A 88 -7.08 -5.56 -10.15
CA ASP A 88 -7.49 -4.23 -10.60
C ASP A 88 -8.80 -3.81 -9.94
N VAL A 89 -8.75 -2.67 -9.25
CA VAL A 89 -9.91 -2.10 -8.56
C VAL A 89 -9.85 -0.60 -8.78
N THR A 90 -10.91 -0.08 -9.40
CA THR A 90 -11.09 1.35 -9.64
C THR A 90 -11.04 2.10 -8.31
N CYS A 91 -10.23 3.15 -8.27
CA CYS A 91 -10.10 4.01 -7.10
C CYS A 91 -10.21 5.46 -7.55
N SER A 92 -11.13 6.21 -6.95
CA SER A 92 -11.25 7.66 -7.16
C SER A 92 -11.92 8.27 -5.94
N VAL A 93 -11.15 8.42 -4.87
CA VAL A 93 -11.63 9.00 -3.60
C VAL A 93 -11.14 10.44 -3.48
N SER A 94 -12.04 11.40 -3.27
CA SER A 94 -11.67 12.81 -3.17
C SER A 94 -10.70 13.05 -2.02
N LEU A 95 -9.73 13.96 -2.20
CA LEU A 95 -8.80 14.33 -1.14
C LEU A 95 -9.53 14.94 0.06
N ASP A 96 -10.64 15.65 -0.20
CA ASP A 96 -11.49 16.20 0.85
C ASP A 96 -12.11 15.11 1.73
N ARG A 97 -12.63 14.03 1.14
CA ARG A 97 -13.14 12.88 1.91
C ARG A 97 -12.06 12.28 2.80
N LEU A 98 -10.83 12.19 2.30
CA LEU A 98 -9.68 11.61 3.01
C LEU A 98 -9.14 12.50 4.14
N ARG A 99 -9.59 13.76 4.27
CA ARG A 99 -9.29 14.61 5.43
C ARG A 99 -10.14 14.29 6.65
N HIS A 100 -11.14 13.43 6.50
CA HIS A 100 -12.03 13.02 7.56
C HIS A 100 -11.80 11.54 7.89
N PRO A 101 -11.93 11.12 9.16
CA PRO A 101 -11.85 9.71 9.52
C PRO A 101 -12.81 8.82 8.68
N PRO A 102 -12.55 7.52 8.57
CA PRO A 102 -13.55 6.57 8.09
C PRO A 102 -14.82 6.69 8.95
N ALA A 103 -16.00 6.56 8.33
CA ALA A 103 -17.23 6.51 9.11
C ALA A 103 -17.20 5.21 9.95
N GLY A 104 -17.32 5.32 11.28
CA GLY A 104 -17.24 4.18 12.19
C GLY A 104 -15.84 3.84 12.72
N SER A 105 -14.84 4.73 12.56
CA SER A 105 -13.64 4.63 13.40
C SER A 105 -13.96 5.06 14.84
N PRO A 106 -13.54 4.29 15.86
CA PRO A 106 -13.76 4.65 17.27
C PRO A 106 -13.10 5.97 17.66
#